data_AF-A0A2V7N1V9-F1
#
_entry.id   AF-A0A2V7N1V9-F1
#
_cell.length_a   1.000
_cell.length_b   1.000
_cell.length_c   1.000
_cell.angle_alpha   90.00
_cell.angle_beta   90.00
_cell.angle_gamma   90.00
#
_symmetry.space_group_name_H-M   'P 1'
#
loop_
_entity.id
_entity.type
_entity.pdbx_description
1 polymer ?
#
loop_
_entity_poly.entity_id
_entity_poly.type
_entity_poly.pdbx_seq_one_letter_code
_entity_poly.pdbx_strand_id
1 'polypeptide(L)' 'TAELTLAALQAWAKQRLAPYKVPRALRCVHALPRNAMGKVMKPDVAALFRSAGRA' A
#
# COMPACT_ATOMS: atom_id res chain seq x y z
N THR A 1 8.68 17.81 14.65
CA THR A 1 7.47 17.01 14.40
C THR A 1 7.90 15.65 13.88
N ALA A 2 7.39 14.53 14.40
CA ALA A 2 7.77 13.21 13.90
C ALA A 2 7.10 12.95 12.54
N GLU A 3 7.83 12.40 11.57
CA GLU A 3 7.36 12.13 10.22
C GLU A 3 6.97 10.64 10.04
N LEU A 4 5.79 10.37 9.50
CA LEU A 4 5.32 9.02 9.21
C LEU A 4 5.77 8.60 7.80
N THR A 5 6.93 7.96 7.71
CA THR A 5 7.44 7.42 6.43
C THR A 5 6.93 6.00 6.20
N LEU A 6 6.89 5.58 4.92
CA LEU A 6 6.52 4.20 4.56
C LEU A 6 7.49 3.16 5.17
N ALA A 7 8.78 3.49 5.24
CA ALA A 7 9.79 2.65 5.87
C ALA A 7 9.55 2.50 7.38
N ALA A 8 9.22 3.59 8.07
CA ALA A 8 8.86 3.56 9.49
C ALA A 8 7.60 2.71 9.74
N LEU A 9 6.57 2.86 8.89
CA LEU A 9 5.35 2.06 8.98
C LEU A 9 5.63 0.56 8.77
N GLN A 10 6.48 0.21 7.80
CA GLN A 10 6.87 -1.18 7.55
C GLN A 10 7.67 -1.77 8.72
N ALA A 11 8.60 -0.99 9.30
CA ALA A 11 9.37 -1.39 10.48
C ALA A 11 8.47 -1.63 11.70
N TRP A 12 7.50 -0.73 11.92
CA TRP A 12 6.48 -0.90 12.96
C TRP A 12 5.65 -2.17 12.77
N ALA A 13 5.28 -2.50 11.53
CA ALA A 13 4.52 -3.71 11.20
C ALA A 13 5.32 -5.00 11.45
N LYS A 14 6.63 -5.02 11.16
CA LYS A 14 7.52 -6.17 11.41
C LYS A 14 7.58 -6.59 12.88
N GLN A 15 7.40 -5.64 13.80
CA GLN A 15 7.38 -5.90 15.25
C GLN A 15 6.05 -6.52 15.72
N ARG A 16 4.98 -6.47 14.92
CA ARG A 16 3.60 -6.75 15.33
C ARG A 16 2.91 -7.83 14.51
N LEU A 17 3.40 -8.10 13.31
CA LEU A 17 2.84 -9.06 12.38
C LEU A 17 3.80 -10.24 12.18
N ALA A 18 3.24 -11.42 11.97
CA ALA A 18 4.03 -12.55 11.48
C ALA A 18 4.73 -12.18 10.15
N PRO A 19 5.94 -12.70 9.86
CA PRO A 19 6.73 -12.27 8.70
C PRO A 19 5.99 -12.27 7.36
N TYR A 20 5.14 -13.27 7.10
CA TYR A 20 4.37 -13.39 5.86
C TYR A 20 3.21 -12.38 5.72
N LYS A 21 2.82 -11.68 6.80
CA LYS A 21 1.79 -10.64 6.81
C LYS A 21 2.38 -9.24 6.62
N VAL A 22 3.69 -9.09 6.68
CA VAL A 22 4.34 -7.79 6.50
C VAL A 22 4.22 -7.39 5.02
N PRO A 23 3.65 -6.20 4.71
CA PRO A 23 3.54 -5.73 3.32
C PRO A 23 4.91 -5.63 2.66
N ARG A 24 5.06 -6.20 1.46
CA ARG A 24 6.31 -6.13 0.68
C ARG A 24 6.49 -4.81 -0.08
N ALA A 25 5.37 -4.16 -0.41
CA ALA A 25 5.33 -2.87 -1.08
C ALA A 25 4.28 -1.99 -0.40
N LEU A 26 4.58 -0.70 -0.28
CA LEU A 26 3.69 0.33 0.25
C LEU A 26 3.73 1.51 -0.71
N ARG A 27 2.61 2.19 -0.88
CA ARG A 27 2.51 3.37 -1.75
C ARG A 27 1.57 4.39 -1.12
N CYS A 28 2.02 5.63 -1.00
CA CYS A 28 1.14 6.75 -0.67
C CYS A 28 0.37 7.15 -1.93
N VAL A 29 -0.94 7.33 -1.80
CA VAL A 29 -1.83 7.81 -2.86
C VAL A 29 -2.75 8.88 -2.29
N HIS A 30 -3.13 9.85 -3.12
CA HIS A 30 -4.07 10.91 -2.69
C HIS A 30 -5.46 10.35 -2.37
N ALA A 31 -5.90 9.33 -3.11
CA ALA A 31 -7.17 8.65 -2.87
C ALA A 31 -7.11 7.19 -3.32
N LEU A 32 -7.93 6.34 -2.70
CA LEU A 32 -8.14 4.98 -3.17
C LEU A 32 -9.08 4.98 -4.39
N PRO A 33 -8.81 4.16 -5.42
CA PRO A 33 -9.75 3.92 -6.52
C PRO A 33 -11.10 3.43 -5.99
N ARG A 34 -12.18 4.13 -6.36
CA ARG A 34 -13.56 3.83 -5.94
C ARG A 34 -14.48 3.80 -7.15
N ASN A 35 -15.54 2.99 -7.07
CA ASN A 35 -16.60 3.00 -8.08
C ASN A 35 -17.57 4.17 -7.89
N ALA A 36 -18.56 4.28 -8.77
CA ALA A 36 -19.60 5.32 -8.70
C ALA A 36 -20.36 5.35 -7.36
N MET A 37 -20.43 4.22 -6.64
CA MET A 37 -21.06 4.09 -5.32
C MET A 37 -20.08 4.32 -4.16
N GLY A 38 -18.86 4.78 -4.43
CA GLY A 38 -17.84 5.06 -3.43
C GLY A 38 -17.15 3.82 -2.84
N LYS A 39 -17.39 2.61 -3.35
CA LYS A 39 -16.73 1.38 -2.87
C LYS A 39 -15.34 1.24 -3.46
N VAL A 40 -14.35 0.84 -2.65
CA VAL A 40 -12.97 0.62 -3.11
C VAL A 40 -12.93 -0.53 -4.12
N MET A 41 -12.33 -0.27 -5.28
CA MET A 41 -12.14 -1.27 -6.32
C MET A 41 -10.78 -1.95 -6.17
N LYS A 42 -10.80 -3.16 -5.58
CA LYS A 42 -9.58 -3.96 -5.34
C LYS A 42 -8.76 -4.24 -6.62
N PRO A 43 -9.35 -4.53 -7.80
CA PRO A 43 -8.56 -4.73 -9.03
C PRO A 43 -7.74 -3.51 -9.44
N ASP A 44 -8.30 -2.31 -9.24
CA ASP A 44 -7.65 -1.04 -9.54
C ASP A 44 -6.58 -0.71 -8.50
N VAL A 45 -6.85 -1.00 -7.22
CA VAL A 45 -5.81 -0.93 -6.17
C VAL A 45 -4.64 -1.85 -6.51
N ALA A 46 -4.90 -3.08 -6.96
CA ALA A 46 -3.84 -4.00 -7.39
C ALA A 46 -3.07 -3.43 -8.58
N ALA A 47 -3.71 -2.67 -9.47
CA ALA A 47 -3.06 -2.02 -10.61
C ALA A 47 -1.99 -1.02 -10.18
N LEU A 48 -2.18 -0.35 -9.04
CA LEU A 48 -1.21 0.61 -8.49
C LEU A 48 0.14 -0.01 -8.12
N PHE A 49 0.19 -1.34 -7.98
CA PHE A 49 1.40 -2.12 -7.64
C PHE A 49 1.91 -3.00 -8.78
N ARG A 50 1.19 -3.07 -9.91
CA ARG A 50 1.72 -3.69 -11.12
C ARG A 50 2.68 -2.69 -11.76
N SER A 51 3.95 -3.07 -11.93
CA SER A 51 4.90 -2.27 -12.68
C SER A 51 4.39 -2.07 -14.11
N ALA A 52 4.42 -0.85 -14.64
CA ALA A 52 4.66 -0.68 -16.07
C ALA A 52 5.99 -1.41 -16.34
N GLY A 53 6.00 -2.32 -17.33
CA GLY A 53 7.08 -3.28 -17.54
C GLY A 53 8.47 -2.71 -17.29
N ARG A 54 9.29 -3.47 -16.56
CA ARG A 54 10.73 -3.24 -16.50
C ARG A 54 11.24 -3.37 -17.95
N ALA A 55 11.53 -2.23 -18.60
CA ALA A 55 12.45 -2.20 -19.73
C ALA A 55 13.87 -2.41 -19.22
#